data_AF-A0A0G4N8G3-F1
#
_entry.id   AF-A0A0G4N8G3-F1
#
_cell.length_a   1.000
_cell.length_b   1.000
_cell.length_c   1.000
_cell.angle_alpha   90.00
_cell.angle_beta   90.00
_cell.angle_gamma   90.00
#
_symmetry.space_group_name_H-M   'P 1'
#
loop_
_entity.id
_entity.type
_entity.pdbx_description
1 polymer ?
#
loop_
_entity_poly.entity_id
_entity_poly.type
_entity_poly.pdbx_seq_one_letter_code
_entity_poly.pdbx_strand_id
1 'polypeptide(L)'
;TEKLADQKRGLVNTRAVRQNIADASNALQDSLRILYAVNNAHELIRKKKYYAALKSLEDLQNEHLVPIIQNKYATQHKLADVIQKSIPQSQKSISEAVMTDLNTWLFRIRETSQFLGEVAFYHTELRRARQRERIESDSYLNRFKLNSSTELAYDESEEFDELDNEELQVDFTPLFECLHIHDALGQRDRFRAEYSATRRQQKDLLLPGTVGLTAEDENSLSSLLEGVAGFAIVEKATMRRTPNLRSIADVDELWDSMCHTAIGLTSTALDEVSNAEVLLKIKGVMALFIQTMEGWGYSVTALDAFLLTLFD
;
A
#
# COMPACT_ATOMS: atom_id res chain seq x y z
N THR A 1 58.16 -60.95 -14.60
CA THR A 1 56.89 -60.51 -15.22
C THR A 1 55.85 -60.11 -14.18
N GLU A 2 55.74 -60.82 -13.04
CA GLU A 2 54.84 -60.48 -11.92
C GLU A 2 55.08 -59.08 -11.30
N LYS A 3 56.33 -58.72 -10.96
CA LYS A 3 56.64 -57.39 -10.40
C LYS A 3 56.19 -56.21 -11.28
N LEU A 4 56.20 -56.39 -12.60
CA LEU A 4 55.79 -55.36 -13.55
C LEU A 4 54.24 -55.28 -13.66
N ALA A 5 53.56 -56.41 -13.49
CA ALA A 5 52.10 -56.47 -13.39
C ALA A 5 51.59 -55.84 -12.10
N ASP A 6 52.29 -56.04 -10.97
CA ASP A 6 51.97 -55.39 -9.69
C ASP A 6 52.23 -53.89 -9.72
N GLN A 7 53.32 -53.44 -10.34
CA GLN A 7 53.56 -52.01 -10.57
C GLN A 7 52.50 -51.37 -11.49
N LYS A 8 52.06 -52.07 -12.55
CA LYS A 8 50.95 -51.63 -13.39
C LYS A 8 49.63 -51.54 -12.60
N ARG A 9 49.32 -52.53 -11.76
CA ARG A 9 48.15 -52.50 -10.87
C ARG A 9 48.23 -51.35 -9.87
N GLY A 10 49.40 -51.11 -9.28
CA GLY A 10 49.66 -49.99 -8.38
C GLY A 10 49.43 -48.63 -9.07
N LEU A 11 49.90 -48.47 -10.30
CA LEU A 11 49.68 -47.27 -11.13
C LEU A 11 48.20 -47.06 -11.50
N VAL A 12 47.47 -48.13 -11.85
CA VAL A 12 46.03 -48.06 -12.12
C VAL A 12 45.27 -47.64 -10.85
N ASN A 13 45.63 -48.20 -9.70
CA ASN A 13 45.03 -47.82 -8.42
C ASN A 13 45.33 -46.36 -8.05
N THR A 14 46.56 -45.88 -8.25
CA THR A 14 46.89 -44.46 -7.99
C THR A 14 46.15 -43.53 -8.95
N ARG A 15 45.95 -43.94 -10.21
CA ARG A 15 45.16 -43.18 -11.18
C ARG A 15 43.68 -43.14 -10.80
N ALA A 16 43.12 -44.25 -10.32
CA ALA A 16 41.75 -44.31 -9.81
C ALA A 16 41.57 -43.42 -8.57
N VAL A 17 42.51 -43.45 -7.62
CA VAL A 17 42.49 -42.56 -6.44
C VAL A 17 42.56 -41.09 -6.85
N ARG A 18 43.44 -40.72 -7.79
CA ARG A 18 43.50 -39.34 -8.32
C ARG A 18 42.20 -38.92 -8.99
N GLN A 19 41.57 -39.81 -9.77
CA GLN A 19 40.29 -39.51 -10.40
C GLN A 19 39.20 -39.28 -9.33
N ASN A 20 39.12 -40.16 -8.33
CA ASN A 20 38.16 -39.99 -7.23
C ASN A 20 38.36 -38.67 -6.46
N ILE A 21 39.61 -38.25 -6.25
CA ILE A 21 39.91 -36.95 -5.62
C ILE A 21 39.47 -35.79 -6.50
N ALA A 22 39.72 -35.86 -7.82
CA ALA A 22 39.27 -34.84 -8.75
C ALA A 22 37.74 -34.75 -8.81
N ASP A 23 37.05 -35.88 -8.87
CA ASP A 23 35.60 -35.96 -8.88
C ASP A 23 35.00 -35.42 -7.57
N ALA A 24 35.60 -35.74 -6.42
CA ALA A 24 35.22 -35.19 -5.13
C ALA A 24 35.46 -33.68 -5.04
N SER A 25 36.57 -33.18 -5.57
CA SER A 25 36.87 -31.75 -5.60
C SER A 25 35.88 -30.98 -6.47
N ASN A 26 35.52 -31.51 -7.64
CA ASN A 26 34.52 -30.91 -8.53
C ASN A 26 33.13 -30.92 -7.85
N ALA A 27 32.76 -32.03 -7.23
CA ALA A 27 31.53 -32.14 -6.45
C ALA A 27 31.50 -31.19 -5.24
N LEU A 28 32.62 -30.88 -4.60
CA LEU A 28 32.64 -29.87 -3.55
C LEU A 28 32.48 -28.46 -4.13
N GLN A 29 33.19 -28.16 -5.23
CA GLN A 29 33.15 -26.83 -5.86
C GLN A 29 31.74 -26.47 -6.35
N ASP A 30 31.06 -27.40 -7.00
CA ASP A 30 29.70 -27.18 -7.48
C ASP A 30 28.70 -27.05 -6.31
N SER A 31 28.90 -27.77 -5.19
CA SER A 31 28.05 -27.65 -4.00
C SER A 31 28.22 -26.28 -3.34
N LEU A 32 29.44 -25.75 -3.36
CA LEU A 32 29.77 -24.41 -2.87
C LEU A 32 29.08 -23.32 -3.69
N ARG A 33 29.01 -23.48 -5.02
CA ARG A 33 28.29 -22.53 -5.90
C ARG A 33 26.81 -22.43 -5.53
N ILE A 34 26.15 -23.58 -5.33
CA ILE A 34 24.74 -23.60 -4.92
C ILE A 34 24.57 -22.91 -3.57
N LEU A 35 25.44 -23.24 -2.59
CA LEU A 35 25.40 -22.62 -1.26
C LEU A 35 25.64 -21.10 -1.30
N TYR A 36 26.53 -20.61 -2.16
CA TYR A 36 26.73 -19.18 -2.36
C TYR A 36 25.48 -18.52 -2.95
N ALA A 37 24.83 -19.14 -3.92
CA ALA A 37 23.60 -18.60 -4.51
C ALA A 37 22.45 -18.56 -3.48
N VAL A 38 22.29 -19.60 -2.66
CA VAL A 38 21.34 -19.59 -1.53
C VAL A 38 21.66 -18.48 -0.54
N ASN A 39 22.93 -18.34 -0.16
CA ASN A 39 23.36 -17.31 0.77
C ASN A 39 23.12 -15.89 0.22
N ASN A 40 23.36 -15.67 -1.08
CA ASN A 40 23.06 -14.41 -1.74
C ASN A 40 21.56 -14.09 -1.70
N ALA A 41 20.68 -15.06 -1.96
CA ALA A 41 19.24 -14.88 -1.85
C ALA A 41 18.84 -14.48 -0.41
N HIS A 42 19.37 -15.14 0.62
CA HIS A 42 19.10 -14.76 2.01
C HIS A 42 19.64 -13.38 2.38
N GLU A 43 20.81 -12.98 1.87
CA GLU A 43 21.34 -11.62 2.05
C GLU A 43 20.47 -10.56 1.37
N LEU A 44 19.88 -10.85 0.20
CA LEU A 44 18.93 -9.95 -0.45
C LEU A 44 17.64 -9.78 0.36
N ILE A 45 17.16 -10.86 0.98
CA ILE A 45 16.01 -10.81 1.92
C ILE A 45 16.34 -9.90 3.11
N ARG A 46 17.53 -10.05 3.71
CA ARG A 46 17.98 -9.20 4.83
C ARG A 46 18.10 -7.73 4.46
N LYS A 47 18.49 -7.43 3.22
CA LYS A 47 18.58 -6.07 2.67
C LYS A 47 17.24 -5.51 2.20
N LYS A 48 16.12 -6.21 2.45
CA LYS A 48 14.76 -5.86 1.99
C LYS A 48 14.61 -5.72 0.48
N LYS A 49 15.52 -6.32 -0.31
CA LYS A 49 15.42 -6.34 -1.78
C LYS A 49 14.63 -7.56 -2.20
N TYR A 50 13.33 -7.56 -1.88
CA TYR A 50 12.48 -8.74 -1.98
C TYR A 50 12.28 -9.26 -3.41
N TYR A 51 12.10 -8.38 -4.39
CA TYR A 51 11.99 -8.78 -5.79
C TYR A 51 13.29 -9.43 -6.30
N ALA A 52 14.44 -8.80 -6.02
CA ALA A 52 15.74 -9.36 -6.38
C ALA A 52 15.99 -10.71 -5.68
N ALA A 53 15.52 -10.87 -4.44
CA ALA A 53 15.60 -12.14 -3.73
C ALA A 53 14.75 -13.23 -4.42
N LEU A 54 13.51 -12.92 -4.82
CA LEU A 54 12.67 -13.87 -5.58
C LEU A 54 13.30 -14.25 -6.91
N LYS A 55 13.85 -13.28 -7.64
CA LYS A 55 14.54 -13.53 -8.89
C LYS A 55 15.78 -14.42 -8.68
N SER A 56 16.58 -14.13 -7.66
CA SER A 56 17.73 -14.96 -7.31
C SER A 56 17.34 -16.39 -6.90
N LEU A 57 16.17 -16.60 -6.28
CA LEU A 57 15.65 -17.94 -5.97
C LEU A 57 15.18 -18.67 -7.23
N GLU A 58 14.55 -17.96 -8.17
CA GLU A 58 14.13 -18.50 -9.46
C GLU A 58 15.35 -18.88 -10.32
N ASP A 59 16.36 -18.03 -10.40
CA ASP A 59 17.60 -18.29 -11.13
C ASP A 59 18.34 -19.49 -10.49
N LEU A 60 18.38 -19.56 -9.16
CA LEU A 60 18.92 -20.72 -8.45
C LEU A 60 18.18 -22.01 -8.82
N GLN A 61 16.85 -21.97 -8.93
CA GLN A 61 16.05 -23.12 -9.33
C GLN A 61 16.36 -23.53 -10.77
N ASN A 62 16.33 -22.60 -11.71
CA ASN A 62 16.42 -22.86 -13.14
C ASN A 62 17.85 -23.17 -13.61
N GLU A 63 18.85 -22.42 -13.13
CA GLU A 63 20.23 -22.54 -13.59
C GLU A 63 21.02 -23.60 -12.81
N HIS A 64 20.71 -23.81 -11.53
CA HIS A 64 21.52 -24.67 -10.66
C HIS A 64 20.80 -25.94 -10.22
N LEU A 65 19.54 -25.87 -9.78
CA LEU A 65 18.86 -27.05 -9.24
C LEU A 65 18.32 -27.99 -10.33
N VAL A 66 17.59 -27.46 -11.31
CA VAL A 66 16.94 -28.28 -12.36
C VAL A 66 17.96 -29.13 -13.13
N PRO A 67 19.12 -28.61 -13.59
CA PRO A 67 20.11 -29.44 -14.30
C PRO A 67 20.71 -30.56 -13.43
N ILE A 68 20.90 -30.29 -12.13
CA ILE A 68 21.48 -31.26 -11.18
C ILE A 68 20.48 -32.35 -10.82
N ILE A 69 19.20 -31.99 -10.67
CA ILE A 69 18.12 -32.94 -10.36
C ILE A 69 17.82 -33.84 -11.58
N GLN A 70 17.87 -33.29 -12.80
CA GLN A 70 17.68 -34.08 -14.02
C GLN A 70 18.85 -35.04 -14.29
N ASN A 71 20.04 -34.73 -13.80
CA ASN A 71 21.20 -35.61 -13.95
C ASN A 71 21.22 -36.70 -12.86
N LYS A 72 20.78 -37.91 -13.24
CA LYS A 72 20.72 -39.10 -12.37
C LYS A 72 22.06 -39.49 -11.71
N TYR A 73 23.19 -39.02 -12.25
CA TYR A 73 24.53 -39.34 -11.76
C TYR A 73 25.17 -38.21 -10.93
N ALA A 74 24.45 -37.11 -10.68
CA ALA A 74 24.99 -36.00 -9.89
C ALA A 74 25.10 -36.37 -8.40
N THR A 75 26.31 -36.24 -7.86
CA THR A 75 26.62 -36.52 -6.44
C THR A 75 25.90 -35.57 -5.48
N GLN A 76 25.46 -34.42 -5.96
CA GLN A 76 24.81 -33.35 -5.18
C GLN A 76 23.28 -33.42 -5.17
N HIS A 77 22.68 -34.43 -5.77
CA HIS A 77 21.23 -34.52 -5.90
C HIS A 77 20.50 -34.39 -4.55
N LYS A 78 21.08 -34.91 -3.45
CA LYS A 78 20.49 -34.76 -2.11
C LYS A 78 20.49 -33.31 -1.62
N LEU A 79 21.57 -32.57 -1.86
CA LEU A 79 21.65 -31.15 -1.50
C LEU A 79 20.66 -30.34 -2.33
N ALA A 80 20.62 -30.58 -3.64
CA ALA A 80 19.70 -29.91 -4.54
C ALA A 80 18.23 -30.16 -4.16
N ASP A 81 17.86 -31.40 -3.81
CA ASP A 81 16.50 -31.75 -3.35
C ASP A 81 16.12 -31.07 -2.04
N VAL A 82 17.04 -30.97 -1.07
CA VAL A 82 16.79 -30.26 0.19
C VAL A 82 16.57 -28.76 -0.07
N ILE A 83 17.39 -28.15 -0.92
CA ILE A 83 17.27 -26.72 -1.24
C ILE A 83 15.98 -26.45 -2.05
N GLN A 84 15.65 -27.31 -2.99
CA GLN A 84 14.40 -27.23 -3.75
C GLN A 84 13.17 -27.25 -2.83
N LYS A 85 13.20 -28.07 -1.78
CA LYS A 85 12.15 -28.13 -0.76
C LYS A 85 12.11 -26.90 0.15
N SER A 86 13.22 -26.17 0.32
CA SER A 86 13.26 -24.94 1.11
C SER A 86 12.86 -23.67 0.35
N ILE A 87 12.81 -23.69 -1.00
CA ILE A 87 12.41 -22.52 -1.80
C ILE A 87 10.99 -22.04 -1.45
N PRO A 88 9.95 -22.90 -1.38
CA PRO A 88 8.61 -22.45 -1.01
C PRO A 88 8.55 -21.80 0.37
N GLN A 89 9.34 -22.31 1.33
CA GLN A 89 9.44 -21.72 2.66
C GLN A 89 10.09 -20.33 2.61
N SER A 90 11.12 -20.15 1.78
CA SER A 90 11.77 -18.85 1.57
C SER A 90 10.83 -17.85 0.89
N GLN A 91 10.07 -18.29 -0.12
CA GLN A 91 9.03 -17.47 -0.78
C GLN A 91 7.95 -17.03 0.22
N LYS A 92 7.49 -17.94 1.09
CA LYS A 92 6.53 -17.61 2.15
C LYS A 92 7.09 -16.60 3.15
N SER A 93 8.36 -16.75 3.55
CA SER A 93 9.02 -15.78 4.42
C SER A 93 9.12 -14.40 3.77
N ILE A 94 9.38 -14.33 2.46
CA ILE A 94 9.37 -13.08 1.70
C ILE A 94 7.96 -12.47 1.69
N SER A 95 6.91 -13.23 1.39
CA SER A 95 5.54 -12.71 1.39
C SER A 95 5.13 -12.15 2.76
N GLU A 96 5.50 -12.83 3.85
CA GLU A 96 5.21 -12.38 5.22
C GLU A 96 5.99 -11.11 5.59
N ALA A 97 7.27 -11.02 5.21
CA ALA A 97 8.08 -9.83 5.44
C ALA A 97 7.53 -8.60 4.71
N VAL A 98 7.13 -8.79 3.45
CA VAL A 98 6.58 -7.71 2.61
C VAL A 98 5.22 -7.27 3.13
N MET A 99 4.39 -8.19 3.60
CA MET A 99 3.12 -7.86 4.26
C MET A 99 3.34 -7.08 5.57
N THR A 100 4.41 -7.38 6.30
CA THR A 100 4.79 -6.64 7.52
C THR A 100 5.20 -5.20 7.19
N ASP A 101 5.99 -5.01 6.13
CA ASP A 101 6.37 -3.68 5.66
C ASP A 101 5.14 -2.88 5.17
N LEU A 102 4.20 -3.54 4.47
CA LEU A 102 2.93 -2.93 4.08
C LEU A 102 2.08 -2.53 5.29
N ASN A 103 1.94 -3.39 6.30
CA ASN A 103 1.17 -3.08 7.50
C ASN A 103 1.78 -1.91 8.27
N THR A 104 3.12 -1.82 8.30
CA THR A 104 3.83 -0.68 8.89
C THR A 104 3.52 0.61 8.12
N TRP A 105 3.48 0.54 6.80
CA TRP A 105 3.07 1.67 5.95
C TRP A 105 1.60 2.06 6.16
N LEU A 106 0.68 1.09 6.22
CA LEU A 106 -0.74 1.33 6.51
C LEU A 106 -0.97 1.96 7.89
N PHE A 107 -0.12 1.64 8.85
CA PHE A 107 -0.13 2.27 10.18
C PHE A 107 0.31 3.73 10.09
N ARG A 108 1.44 4.02 9.42
CA ARG A 108 1.91 5.40 9.23
C ARG A 108 0.90 6.26 8.49
N ILE A 109 0.29 5.73 7.44
CA ILE A 109 -0.76 6.42 6.69
C ILE A 109 -1.96 6.76 7.56
N ARG A 110 -2.32 5.87 8.50
CA ARG A 110 -3.40 6.16 9.45
C ARG A 110 -3.03 7.30 10.40
N GLU A 111 -1.77 7.40 10.81
CA GLU A 111 -1.32 8.51 11.66
C GLU A 111 -1.31 9.83 10.88
N THR A 112 -0.93 9.81 9.60
CA THR A 112 -0.87 11.01 8.76
C THR A 112 -2.18 11.35 8.06
N SER A 113 -3.19 10.48 8.09
CA SER A 113 -4.44 10.70 7.35
C SER A 113 -5.21 11.90 7.87
N GLN A 114 -5.24 12.13 9.18
CA GLN A 114 -5.91 13.33 9.70
C GLN A 114 -5.24 14.60 9.17
N PHE A 115 -3.91 14.68 9.25
CA PHE A 115 -3.15 15.81 8.73
C PHE A 115 -3.34 16.00 7.22
N LEU A 116 -3.40 14.91 6.45
CA LEU A 116 -3.76 14.98 5.02
C LEU A 116 -5.15 15.60 4.80
N GLY A 117 -6.13 15.27 5.64
CA GLY A 117 -7.46 15.89 5.60
C GLY A 117 -7.43 17.38 5.91
N GLU A 118 -6.66 17.79 6.91
CA GLU A 118 -6.44 19.19 7.28
C GLU A 118 -5.82 19.98 6.12
N VAL A 119 -4.74 19.46 5.52
CA VAL A 119 -4.10 20.05 4.34
C VAL A 119 -5.11 20.18 3.19
N ALA A 120 -5.88 19.12 2.89
CA ALA A 120 -6.88 19.15 1.83
C ALA A 120 -7.97 20.21 2.09
N PHE A 121 -8.38 20.39 3.34
CA PHE A 121 -9.34 21.43 3.74
C PHE A 121 -8.75 22.82 3.58
N TYR A 122 -7.54 23.04 4.06
CA TYR A 122 -6.83 24.31 3.94
C TYR A 122 -6.69 24.75 2.47
N HIS A 123 -6.28 23.84 1.59
CA HIS A 123 -6.20 24.14 0.15
C HIS A 123 -7.56 24.41 -0.47
N THR A 124 -8.61 23.69 -0.06
CA THR A 124 -9.98 23.96 -0.52
C THR A 124 -10.46 25.34 -0.05
N GLU A 125 -10.08 25.79 1.14
CA GLU A 125 -10.38 27.15 1.61
C GLU A 125 -9.62 28.23 0.82
N LEU A 126 -8.34 28.01 0.52
CA LEU A 126 -7.57 28.90 -0.35
C LEU A 126 -8.23 29.02 -1.73
N ARG A 127 -8.66 27.88 -2.30
CA ARG A 127 -9.41 27.85 -3.57
C ARG A 127 -10.72 28.64 -3.48
N ARG A 128 -11.47 28.50 -2.38
CA ARG A 128 -12.68 29.30 -2.12
C ARG A 128 -12.38 30.80 -2.07
N ALA A 129 -11.28 31.21 -1.42
CA ALA A 129 -10.89 32.60 -1.30
C ALA A 129 -10.51 33.19 -2.68
N ARG A 130 -9.65 32.49 -3.44
CA ARG A 130 -9.29 32.87 -4.82
C ARG A 130 -10.51 32.99 -5.71
N GLN A 131 -11.42 32.02 -5.65
CA GLN A 131 -12.65 32.06 -6.45
C GLN A 131 -13.55 33.24 -6.06
N ARG A 132 -13.61 33.62 -4.78
CA ARG A 132 -14.35 34.81 -4.34
C ARG A 132 -13.77 36.09 -4.93
N GLU A 133 -12.45 36.26 -4.88
CA GLU A 133 -11.76 37.42 -5.49
C GLU A 133 -11.98 37.47 -7.01
N ARG A 134 -11.96 36.31 -7.68
CA ARG A 134 -12.27 36.20 -9.11
C ARG A 134 -13.72 36.60 -9.41
N ILE A 135 -14.68 36.17 -8.60
CA ILE A 135 -16.10 36.55 -8.75
C ILE A 135 -16.31 38.05 -8.51
N GLU A 136 -15.57 38.66 -7.58
CA GLU A 136 -15.62 40.11 -7.34
C GLU A 136 -15.10 40.92 -8.54
N SER A 137 -14.10 40.40 -9.25
CA SER A 137 -13.57 41.04 -10.47
C SER A 137 -14.42 40.78 -11.72
N ASP A 138 -15.02 39.59 -11.86
CA ASP A 138 -15.90 39.23 -12.97
C ASP A 138 -17.21 38.59 -12.47
N SER A 139 -18.30 39.37 -12.58
CA SER A 139 -19.64 38.94 -12.18
C SER A 139 -20.15 37.71 -12.97
N TYR A 140 -19.62 37.44 -14.17
CA TYR A 140 -19.96 36.25 -14.94
C TYR A 140 -19.57 34.96 -14.22
N LEU A 141 -18.48 34.99 -13.44
CA LEU A 141 -17.96 33.82 -12.74
C LEU A 141 -18.83 33.38 -11.57
N ASN A 142 -19.75 34.23 -11.09
CA ASN A 142 -20.72 33.89 -10.04
C ASN A 142 -21.65 32.73 -10.42
N ARG A 143 -21.79 32.44 -11.72
CA ARG A 143 -22.62 31.33 -12.22
C ARG A 143 -21.95 29.96 -12.04
N PHE A 144 -20.67 29.93 -11.75
CA PHE A 144 -19.88 28.71 -11.63
C PHE A 144 -19.59 28.41 -10.17
N LYS A 145 -19.89 27.16 -9.76
CA LYS A 145 -19.56 26.66 -8.43
C LYS A 145 -18.09 26.23 -8.35
N LEU A 146 -17.57 26.11 -7.14
CA LEU A 146 -16.30 25.43 -6.88
C LEU A 146 -16.37 24.00 -7.44
N ASN A 147 -15.25 23.47 -7.98
CA ASN A 147 -15.14 22.19 -8.68
C ASN A 147 -15.85 22.12 -10.05
N SER A 148 -16.42 23.22 -10.54
CA SER A 148 -16.91 23.27 -11.92
C SER A 148 -15.75 23.22 -12.90
N SER A 149 -15.96 22.63 -14.08
CA SER A 149 -14.92 22.52 -15.11
C SER A 149 -14.31 23.87 -15.50
N THR A 150 -15.12 24.93 -15.45
CA THR A 150 -14.67 26.31 -15.68
C THR A 150 -13.79 26.83 -14.55
N GLU A 151 -14.13 26.57 -13.27
CA GLU A 151 -13.30 27.00 -12.14
C GLU A 151 -11.96 26.25 -12.12
N LEU A 152 -11.97 24.94 -12.36
CA LEU A 152 -10.75 24.12 -12.46
C LEU A 152 -9.81 24.61 -13.57
N ALA A 153 -10.35 25.03 -14.72
CA ALA A 153 -9.54 25.60 -15.80
C ALA A 153 -8.87 26.94 -15.41
N TYR A 154 -9.48 27.73 -14.54
CA TYR A 154 -8.87 28.95 -14.02
C TYR A 154 -7.83 28.67 -12.92
N ASP A 155 -7.89 27.52 -12.26
CA ASP A 155 -6.99 27.14 -11.16
C ASP A 155 -5.83 26.23 -11.57
N GLU A 156 -5.72 25.87 -12.86
CA GLU A 156 -4.67 24.99 -13.40
C GLU A 156 -3.24 25.49 -13.12
N SER A 157 -3.03 26.81 -13.04
CA SER A 157 -1.71 27.39 -12.73
C SER A 157 -1.29 27.24 -11.26
N GLU A 158 -2.22 26.86 -10.38
CA GLU A 158 -2.01 26.69 -8.94
C GLU A 158 -2.35 25.25 -8.49
N GLU A 159 -2.21 24.28 -9.39
CA GLU A 159 -2.41 22.85 -9.09
C GLU A 159 -1.49 22.42 -7.95
N PHE A 160 -2.08 21.84 -6.91
CA PHE A 160 -1.41 21.39 -5.69
C PHE A 160 -1.68 19.91 -5.51
N ASP A 161 -0.63 19.09 -5.39
CA ASP A 161 -0.76 17.67 -5.08
C ASP A 161 -0.88 17.49 -3.56
N GLU A 162 -2.08 17.13 -3.09
CA GLU A 162 -2.32 16.92 -1.66
C GLU A 162 -1.52 15.74 -1.08
N LEU A 163 -0.99 14.85 -1.92
CA LEU A 163 -0.26 13.65 -1.51
C LEU A 163 1.26 13.77 -1.65
N ASP A 164 1.74 14.78 -2.37
CA ASP A 164 3.16 15.04 -2.60
C ASP A 164 3.44 16.54 -2.56
N ASN A 165 3.67 17.04 -1.34
CA ASN A 165 3.99 18.45 -1.07
C ASN A 165 5.13 18.58 -0.04
N GLU A 166 5.57 19.81 0.21
CA GLU A 166 6.69 20.09 1.13
C GLU A 166 6.43 19.61 2.58
N GLU A 167 5.16 19.49 2.98
CA GLU A 167 4.74 19.15 4.33
C GLU A 167 4.44 17.65 4.50
N LEU A 168 3.99 17.00 3.43
CA LEU A 168 3.50 15.62 3.42
C LEU A 168 3.81 14.93 2.09
N GLN A 169 4.49 13.79 2.19
CA GLN A 169 4.76 12.91 1.07
C GLN A 169 4.28 11.49 1.37
N VAL A 170 3.29 11.02 0.62
CA VAL A 170 2.76 9.65 0.74
C VAL A 170 3.48 8.73 -0.24
N ASP A 171 4.48 8.00 0.25
CA ASP A 171 5.21 7.03 -0.56
C ASP A 171 4.41 5.72 -0.75
N PHE A 172 3.90 5.47 -1.95
CA PHE A 172 3.17 4.24 -2.29
C PHE A 172 4.08 3.04 -2.61
N THR A 173 5.41 3.19 -2.54
CA THR A 173 6.37 2.11 -2.87
C THR A 173 6.09 0.81 -2.11
N PRO A 174 5.83 0.80 -0.78
CA PRO A 174 5.54 -0.44 -0.05
C PRO A 174 4.31 -1.18 -0.57
N LEU A 175 3.29 -0.44 -1.04
CA LEU A 175 2.09 -1.02 -1.65
C LEU A 175 2.42 -1.67 -2.99
N PHE A 176 3.18 -0.99 -3.84
CA PHE A 176 3.56 -1.51 -5.16
C PHE A 176 4.48 -2.72 -5.06
N GLU A 177 5.44 -2.69 -4.15
CA GLU A 177 6.31 -3.84 -3.87
C GLU A 177 5.48 -5.04 -3.41
N CYS A 178 4.56 -4.82 -2.46
CA CYS A 178 3.69 -5.88 -1.96
C CYS A 178 2.79 -6.47 -3.04
N LEU A 179 2.17 -5.61 -3.85
CA LEU A 179 1.35 -6.03 -4.98
C LEU A 179 2.17 -6.85 -5.98
N HIS A 180 3.35 -6.35 -6.38
CA HIS A 180 4.19 -7.00 -7.38
C HIS A 180 4.71 -8.37 -6.91
N ILE A 181 5.10 -8.47 -5.64
CA ILE A 181 5.59 -9.72 -5.05
C ILE A 181 4.49 -10.77 -4.95
N HIS A 182 3.29 -10.37 -4.51
CA HIS A 182 2.16 -11.30 -4.46
C HIS A 182 1.68 -11.71 -5.86
N ASP A 183 1.81 -10.84 -6.86
CA ASP A 183 1.55 -11.17 -8.26
C ASP A 183 2.56 -12.20 -8.79
N ALA A 184 3.87 -11.99 -8.54
CA ALA A 184 4.93 -12.92 -8.91
C ALA A 184 4.78 -14.30 -8.24
N LEU A 185 4.20 -14.35 -7.04
CA LEU A 185 3.92 -15.60 -6.31
C LEU A 185 2.57 -16.24 -6.70
N GLY A 186 1.78 -15.62 -7.58
CA GLY A 186 0.43 -16.10 -7.94
C GLY A 186 -0.59 -16.00 -6.81
N GLN A 187 -0.35 -15.15 -5.81
CA GLN A 187 -1.18 -14.97 -4.61
C GLN A 187 -1.94 -13.64 -4.61
N ARG A 188 -2.10 -13.02 -5.79
CA ARG A 188 -2.74 -11.73 -5.97
C ARG A 188 -4.12 -11.62 -5.34
N ASP A 189 -5.01 -12.59 -5.57
CA ASP A 189 -6.40 -12.53 -5.06
C ASP A 189 -6.47 -12.61 -3.54
N ARG A 190 -5.59 -13.42 -2.94
CA ARG A 190 -5.45 -13.50 -1.48
C ARG A 190 -5.00 -12.15 -0.92
N PHE A 191 -3.98 -11.54 -1.52
CA PHE A 191 -3.50 -10.23 -1.11
C PHE A 191 -4.60 -9.15 -1.20
N ARG A 192 -5.38 -9.13 -2.29
CA ARG A 192 -6.50 -8.19 -2.46
C ARG A 192 -7.55 -8.33 -1.36
N ALA A 193 -7.87 -9.57 -0.97
CA ALA A 193 -8.83 -9.85 0.10
C ALA A 193 -8.30 -9.39 1.47
N GLU A 194 -7.04 -9.72 1.79
CA GLU A 194 -6.39 -9.29 3.03
C GLU A 194 -6.30 -7.76 3.12
N TYR A 195 -5.84 -7.09 2.05
CA TYR A 195 -5.79 -5.62 1.98
C TYR A 195 -7.16 -4.97 2.21
N SER A 196 -8.19 -5.47 1.52
CA SER A 196 -9.56 -4.94 1.66
C SER A 196 -10.12 -5.13 3.07
N ALA A 197 -9.82 -6.27 3.71
CA ALA A 197 -10.21 -6.52 5.09
C ALA A 197 -9.50 -5.57 6.07
N THR A 198 -8.21 -5.34 5.91
CA THR A 198 -7.44 -4.39 6.74
C THR A 198 -7.98 -2.97 6.60
N ARG A 199 -8.29 -2.52 5.37
CA ARG A 199 -8.85 -1.17 5.16
C ARG A 199 -10.25 -1.00 5.76
N ARG A 200 -11.10 -2.04 5.72
CA ARG A 200 -12.39 -2.06 6.45
C ARG A 200 -12.20 -1.89 7.96
N GLN A 201 -11.28 -2.65 8.55
CA GLN A 201 -10.96 -2.54 9.98
C GLN A 201 -10.42 -1.15 10.35
N GLN A 202 -9.57 -0.57 9.52
CA GLN A 202 -9.03 0.78 9.76
C GLN A 202 -10.12 1.86 9.68
N LYS A 203 -11.10 1.72 8.78
CA LYS A 203 -12.30 2.57 8.75
C LYS A 203 -13.08 2.49 10.06
N ASP A 204 -13.33 1.27 10.56
CA ASP A 204 -14.07 1.09 11.82
C ASP A 204 -13.31 1.66 13.03
N LEU A 205 -11.97 1.62 13.02
CA LEU A 205 -11.11 2.20 14.06
C LEU A 205 -10.92 3.73 13.95
N LEU A 206 -11.34 4.34 12.84
CA LEU A 206 -11.27 5.78 12.62
C LEU A 206 -12.50 6.49 13.21
N LEU A 207 -13.66 5.85 13.15
CA LEU A 207 -14.93 6.46 13.52
C LEU A 207 -15.14 6.37 15.05
N PRO A 208 -15.29 7.51 15.77
CA PRO A 208 -15.54 7.52 17.20
C PRO A 208 -16.98 7.10 17.50
N GLY A 209 -17.23 6.65 18.74
CA GLY A 209 -18.58 6.28 19.19
C GLY A 209 -19.50 7.47 19.46
N THR A 210 -18.94 8.64 19.76
CA THR A 210 -19.65 9.89 20.05
C THR A 210 -18.80 11.08 19.60
N VAL A 211 -19.44 12.20 19.25
CA VAL A 211 -18.80 13.47 18.89
C VAL A 211 -19.38 14.57 19.78
N GLY A 212 -18.53 15.44 20.32
CA GLY A 212 -18.96 16.57 21.15
C GLY A 212 -19.02 17.86 20.33
N LEU A 213 -20.14 18.56 20.34
CA LEU A 213 -20.30 19.84 19.61
C LEU A 213 -20.34 21.07 20.53
N THR A 214 -20.02 20.88 21.81
CA THR A 214 -19.99 21.94 22.82
C THR A 214 -18.64 22.65 22.85
N ALA A 215 -18.56 23.80 23.51
CA ALA A 215 -17.35 24.66 23.52
C ALA A 215 -16.10 23.99 24.13
N GLU A 216 -16.25 22.89 24.89
CA GLU A 216 -15.12 22.11 25.41
C GLU A 216 -14.54 21.14 24.36
N ASP A 217 -15.34 20.76 23.35
CA ASP A 217 -15.01 19.78 22.30
C ASP A 217 -15.14 20.36 20.88
N GLU A 218 -14.98 21.68 20.72
CA GLU A 218 -15.29 22.42 19.48
C GLU A 218 -14.57 21.86 18.23
N ASN A 219 -13.38 21.28 18.40
CA ASN A 219 -12.58 20.71 17.31
C ASN A 219 -12.87 19.23 17.02
N SER A 220 -13.75 18.58 17.78
CA SER A 220 -13.95 17.13 17.65
C SER A 220 -14.61 16.75 16.33
N LEU A 221 -15.53 17.58 15.82
CA LEU A 221 -16.15 17.38 14.51
C LEU A 221 -15.17 17.62 13.36
N SER A 222 -14.38 18.71 13.41
CA SER A 222 -13.36 18.99 12.40
C SER A 222 -12.34 17.86 12.32
N SER A 223 -11.84 17.41 13.47
CA SER A 223 -10.92 16.26 13.58
C SER A 223 -11.50 14.97 12.98
N LEU A 224 -12.78 14.69 13.23
CA LEU A 224 -13.48 13.56 12.61
C LEU A 224 -13.52 13.70 11.08
N LEU A 225 -13.96 14.86 10.58
CA LEU A 225 -14.13 15.09 9.15
C LEU A 225 -12.79 15.11 8.41
N GLU A 226 -11.74 15.67 9.01
CA GLU A 226 -10.35 15.60 8.53
C GLU A 226 -9.87 14.15 8.44
N GLY A 227 -10.07 13.36 9.50
CA GLY A 227 -9.73 11.93 9.51
C GLY A 227 -10.44 11.15 8.40
N VAL A 228 -11.75 11.37 8.23
CA VAL A 228 -12.57 10.74 7.17
C VAL A 228 -12.10 11.19 5.79
N ALA A 229 -11.85 12.49 5.60
CA ALA A 229 -11.37 13.03 4.34
C ALA A 229 -10.02 12.41 3.94
N GLY A 230 -9.04 12.42 4.84
CA GLY A 230 -7.73 11.86 4.54
C GLY A 230 -7.75 10.36 4.28
N PHE A 231 -8.57 9.60 5.01
CA PHE A 231 -8.77 8.17 4.70
C PHE A 231 -9.33 7.99 3.29
N ALA A 232 -10.37 8.73 2.93
CA ALA A 232 -11.01 8.63 1.61
C ALA A 232 -10.08 9.09 0.48
N ILE A 233 -9.32 10.17 0.66
CA ILE A 233 -8.32 10.65 -0.30
C ILE A 233 -7.29 9.56 -0.59
N VAL A 234 -6.75 8.90 0.44
CA VAL A 234 -5.80 7.79 0.27
C VAL A 234 -6.43 6.62 -0.49
N GLU A 235 -7.69 6.26 -0.20
CA GLU A 235 -8.38 5.20 -0.94
C GLU A 235 -8.53 5.55 -2.43
N LYS A 236 -8.98 6.77 -2.74
CA LYS A 236 -9.15 7.23 -4.12
C LYS A 236 -7.81 7.26 -4.87
N ALA A 237 -6.77 7.75 -4.22
CA ALA A 237 -5.42 7.78 -4.77
C ALA A 237 -4.87 6.38 -5.04
N THR A 238 -5.08 5.47 -4.09
CA THR A 238 -4.72 4.05 -4.23
C THR A 238 -5.42 3.43 -5.44
N MET A 239 -6.72 3.70 -5.62
CA MET A 239 -7.46 3.22 -6.80
C MET A 239 -6.93 3.79 -8.11
N ARG A 240 -6.64 5.10 -8.16
CA ARG A 240 -6.10 5.74 -9.37
C ARG A 240 -4.76 5.13 -9.78
N ARG A 241 -3.88 4.84 -8.80
CA ARG A 241 -2.56 4.25 -9.04
C ARG A 241 -2.63 2.73 -9.29
N THR A 242 -3.56 2.02 -8.65
CA THR A 242 -3.72 0.55 -8.74
C THR A 242 -5.18 0.14 -8.96
N PRO A 243 -5.72 0.33 -10.18
CA PRO A 243 -7.15 0.11 -10.47
C PRO A 243 -7.60 -1.35 -10.29
N ASN A 244 -6.66 -2.30 -10.37
CA ASN A 244 -6.94 -3.73 -10.23
C ASN A 244 -6.77 -4.25 -8.79
N LEU A 245 -6.52 -3.38 -7.80
CA LEU A 245 -6.35 -3.78 -6.40
C LEU A 245 -7.71 -3.93 -5.72
N ARG A 246 -8.58 -2.93 -5.81
CA ARG A 246 -9.94 -2.91 -5.23
C ARG A 246 -10.99 -2.56 -6.27
N SER A 247 -12.23 -3.02 -6.07
CA SER A 247 -13.33 -2.59 -6.93
C SER A 247 -13.80 -1.19 -6.56
N ILE A 248 -14.39 -0.49 -7.53
CA ILE A 248 -14.99 0.84 -7.31
C ILE A 248 -16.11 0.75 -6.27
N ALA A 249 -16.97 -0.26 -6.41
CA ALA A 249 -18.06 -0.51 -5.48
C ALA A 249 -17.58 -0.71 -4.03
N ASP A 250 -16.48 -1.43 -3.82
CA ASP A 250 -15.94 -1.64 -2.47
C ASP A 250 -15.47 -0.34 -1.80
N VAL A 251 -15.01 0.66 -2.57
CA VAL A 251 -14.56 1.94 -2.01
C VAL A 251 -15.73 2.89 -1.82
N ASP A 252 -16.68 2.90 -2.74
CA ASP A 252 -17.91 3.69 -2.62
C ASP A 252 -18.74 3.22 -1.41
N GLU A 253 -18.84 1.91 -1.15
CA GLU A 253 -19.52 1.38 0.04
C GLU A 253 -18.87 1.85 1.36
N LEU A 254 -17.53 1.93 1.41
CA LEU A 254 -16.83 2.45 2.59
C LEU A 254 -17.11 3.94 2.77
N TRP A 255 -17.09 4.70 1.68
CA TRP A 255 -17.41 6.12 1.69
C TRP A 255 -18.83 6.38 2.16
N ASP A 256 -19.82 5.68 1.60
CA ASP A 256 -21.21 5.79 2.00
C ASP A 256 -21.38 5.45 3.49
N SER A 257 -20.75 4.36 3.95
CA SER A 257 -20.77 4.00 5.37
C SER A 257 -20.20 5.11 6.27
N MET A 258 -19.07 5.73 5.91
CA MET A 258 -18.49 6.83 6.68
C MET A 258 -19.40 8.07 6.68
N CYS A 259 -20.02 8.40 5.54
CA CYS A 259 -20.98 9.51 5.44
C CYS A 259 -22.18 9.31 6.38
N HIS A 260 -22.79 8.12 6.36
CA HIS A 260 -23.93 7.83 7.23
C HIS A 260 -23.55 7.89 8.71
N THR A 261 -22.35 7.39 9.08
CA THR A 261 -21.87 7.50 10.46
C THR A 261 -21.60 8.96 10.86
N ALA A 262 -20.94 9.74 10.01
CA ALA A 262 -20.69 11.16 10.28
C ALA A 262 -21.99 11.96 10.43
N ILE A 263 -22.99 11.72 9.57
CA ILE A 263 -24.32 12.31 9.66
C ILE A 263 -25.01 11.92 10.97
N GLY A 264 -25.00 10.62 11.32
CA GLY A 264 -25.61 10.13 12.55
C GLY A 264 -24.99 10.76 13.80
N LEU A 265 -23.66 10.78 13.89
CA LEU A 265 -22.91 11.38 15.00
C LEU A 265 -23.19 12.89 15.12
N THR A 266 -23.18 13.59 13.98
CA THR A 266 -23.46 15.04 13.96
C THR A 266 -24.89 15.32 14.37
N SER A 267 -25.87 14.55 13.88
CA SER A 267 -27.27 14.70 14.26
C SER A 267 -27.51 14.47 15.75
N THR A 268 -26.90 13.43 16.33
CA THR A 268 -27.05 13.16 17.77
C THR A 268 -26.44 14.25 18.63
N ALA A 269 -25.29 14.81 18.20
CA ALA A 269 -24.63 15.86 18.96
C ALA A 269 -25.32 17.22 18.78
N LEU A 270 -26.09 17.40 17.71
CA LEU A 270 -26.85 18.61 17.45
C LEU A 270 -28.01 18.81 18.44
N ASP A 271 -28.59 17.72 18.95
CA ASP A 271 -29.69 17.75 19.93
C ASP A 271 -29.30 18.52 21.21
N GLU A 272 -28.00 18.58 21.52
CA GLU A 272 -27.44 19.28 22.68
C GLU A 272 -27.07 20.75 22.38
N VAL A 273 -27.06 21.16 21.11
CA VAL A 273 -26.61 22.48 20.66
C VAL A 273 -27.79 23.43 20.48
N SER A 274 -27.86 24.48 21.31
CA SER A 274 -28.87 25.55 21.21
C SER A 274 -28.32 26.89 20.72
N ASN A 275 -27.01 27.00 20.49
CA ASN A 275 -26.36 28.24 20.07
C ASN A 275 -26.27 28.36 18.54
N ALA A 276 -26.86 29.43 17.99
CA ALA A 276 -26.85 29.75 16.57
C ALA A 276 -25.45 29.93 15.97
N GLU A 277 -24.48 30.43 16.75
CA GLU A 277 -23.10 30.60 16.29
C GLU A 277 -22.40 29.26 16.06
N VAL A 278 -22.65 28.28 16.93
CA VAL A 278 -22.10 26.92 16.83
C VAL A 278 -22.70 26.21 15.62
N LEU A 279 -24.01 26.36 15.38
CA LEU A 279 -24.67 25.83 14.18
C LEU A 279 -24.07 26.39 12.88
N LEU A 280 -23.76 27.70 12.85
CA LEU A 280 -23.13 28.32 11.69
C LEU A 280 -21.70 27.78 11.44
N LYS A 281 -20.92 27.54 12.50
CA LYS A 281 -19.60 26.93 12.39
C LYS A 281 -19.67 25.50 11.86
N ILE A 282 -20.56 24.67 12.41
CA ILE A 282 -20.80 23.30 11.94
C ILE A 282 -21.14 23.28 10.45
N LYS A 283 -22.02 24.20 10.01
CA LYS A 283 -22.34 24.38 8.59
C LYS A 283 -21.10 24.68 7.75
N GLY A 284 -20.26 25.59 8.20
CA GLY A 284 -19.03 25.98 7.51
C GLY A 284 -18.10 24.78 7.29
N VAL A 285 -17.84 24.01 8.35
CA VAL A 285 -16.97 22.84 8.32
C VAL A 285 -17.56 21.73 7.44
N MET A 286 -18.85 21.41 7.60
CA MET A 286 -19.53 20.40 6.78
C MET A 286 -19.56 20.80 5.30
N ALA A 287 -19.83 22.07 4.99
CA ALA A 287 -19.81 22.55 3.61
C ALA A 287 -18.39 22.51 3.02
N LEU A 288 -17.35 22.78 3.82
CA LEU A 288 -15.96 22.63 3.39
C LEU A 288 -15.66 21.17 3.06
N PHE A 289 -15.96 20.26 3.97
CA PHE A 289 -15.79 18.82 3.78
C PHE A 289 -16.46 18.32 2.50
N ILE A 290 -17.73 18.68 2.27
CA ILE A 290 -18.47 18.32 1.06
C ILE A 290 -17.74 18.77 -0.21
N GLN A 291 -17.30 20.03 -0.24
CA GLN A 291 -16.63 20.57 -1.43
C GLN A 291 -15.26 19.94 -1.67
N THR A 292 -14.49 19.67 -0.61
CA THR A 292 -13.22 18.94 -0.72
C THR A 292 -13.46 17.56 -1.34
N MET A 293 -14.45 16.83 -0.83
CA MET A 293 -14.70 15.44 -1.25
C MET A 293 -15.36 15.34 -2.64
N GLU A 294 -16.18 16.32 -3.01
CA GLU A 294 -16.69 16.46 -4.38
C GLU A 294 -15.55 16.65 -5.39
N GLY A 295 -14.53 17.43 -5.04
CA GLY A 295 -13.32 17.61 -5.85
C GLY A 295 -12.54 16.31 -6.09
N TRP A 296 -12.55 15.39 -5.13
CA TRP A 296 -11.98 14.05 -5.26
C TRP A 296 -12.87 13.06 -6.04
N GLY A 297 -14.07 13.48 -6.45
CA GLY A 297 -15.03 12.68 -7.23
C GLY A 297 -15.77 11.65 -6.38
N TYR A 298 -16.06 11.98 -5.11
CA TYR A 298 -16.97 11.23 -4.27
C TYR A 298 -18.40 11.75 -4.36
N SER A 299 -19.37 10.86 -4.18
CA SER A 299 -20.79 11.25 -4.11
C SER A 299 -21.07 11.88 -2.75
N VAL A 300 -21.52 13.14 -2.74
CA VAL A 300 -21.82 13.91 -1.51
C VAL A 300 -23.31 14.12 -1.28
N THR A 301 -24.17 13.44 -2.07
CA THR A 301 -25.63 13.62 -2.07
C THR A 301 -26.28 13.46 -0.70
N ALA A 302 -25.83 12.50 0.11
CA ALA A 302 -26.35 12.29 1.46
C ALA A 302 -25.97 13.43 2.42
N LEU A 303 -24.75 13.96 2.30
CA LEU A 303 -24.26 15.07 3.12
C LEU A 303 -24.94 16.39 2.75
N ASP A 304 -25.17 16.63 1.45
CA ASP A 304 -25.93 17.78 0.97
C ASP A 304 -27.37 17.75 1.47
N ALA A 305 -28.04 16.60 1.37
CA ALA A 305 -29.39 16.43 1.89
C ALA A 305 -29.45 16.70 3.40
N PHE A 306 -28.47 16.19 4.16
CA PHE A 306 -28.36 16.44 5.60
C PHE A 306 -28.16 17.94 5.90
N LEU A 307 -27.28 18.62 5.18
CA LEU A 307 -27.07 20.06 5.33
C LEU A 307 -28.33 20.87 5.03
N LEU A 308 -29.18 20.45 4.09
CA LEU A 308 -30.45 21.12 3.84
C LEU A 308 -31.42 20.93 5.02
N THR A 309 -31.55 19.71 5.53
CA THR A 309 -32.45 19.40 6.67
C THR A 309 -32.04 20.07 7.99
N LEU A 310 -30.76 20.41 8.15
CA LEU A 310 -30.22 21.09 9.31
C LEU A 310 -30.70 22.55 9.44
N PHE A 311 -31.24 23.13 8.36
CA PHE A 311 -31.61 24.55 8.27
C PHE A 311 -33.02 24.80 7.71
N ASP A 312 -33.84 23.76 7.57
CA ASP A 312 -35.30 23.86 7.42
C ASP A 312 -35.97 24.01 8.81
#